data_AF-A0A7J0F5M4-F1
#
_entry.id   AF-A0A7J0F5M4-F1
#
_cell.length_a   1.000
_cell.length_b   1.000
_cell.length_c   1.000
_cell.angle_alpha   90.00
_cell.angle_beta   90.00
_cell.angle_gamma   90.00
#
_symmetry.space_group_name_H-M   'P 1'
#
loop_
_entity.id
_entity.type
_entity.pdbx_description
1 polymer ?
#
loop_
_entity_poly.entity_id
_entity_poly.type
_entity_poly.pdbx_seq_one_letter_code
_entity_poly.pdbx_strand_id
1 'polypeptide(L)' 'MEVMIEEENCTTPKHCQIPAVSECPPTPKKKRSDRRIKMDPPKSGYFNPPDLDALFAIGYRAGACV' A
#
# COMPACT_ATOMS: atom_id res chain seq x y z
N MET A 1 10.07 16.34 48.73
CA MET A 1 9.34 17.34 47.92
C MET A 1 8.79 16.58 46.74
N GLU A 2 7.55 16.11 46.83
CA GLU A 2 6.90 15.39 45.75
C GLU A 2 6.23 16.42 44.84
N VAL A 3 6.63 16.44 43.58
CA VAL A 3 6.02 17.30 42.55
C VAL A 3 4.89 16.48 41.94
N MET A 4 3.64 16.86 42.20
CA MET A 4 2.50 16.31 41.46
C MET A 4 2.57 16.85 40.04
N ILE A 5 2.99 16.01 39.10
CA ILE A 5 2.84 16.30 37.67
C ILE A 5 1.45 15.80 37.31
N GLU A 6 0.49 16.71 37.21
CA GLU A 6 -0.79 16.39 36.58
C GLU A 6 -0.50 16.08 35.11
N GLU A 7 -0.53 14.80 34.76
CA GLU A 7 -0.45 14.36 33.36
C GLU A 7 -1.73 14.79 32.64
N GLU A 8 -1.75 16.04 32.17
CA GLU A 8 -2.75 16.52 31.22
C GLU A 8 -2.56 15.74 29.91
N ASN A 9 -3.24 14.61 29.83
CA ASN A 9 -3.25 13.78 28.63
C ASN A 9 -3.92 14.56 27.49
N CYS A 10 -3.23 14.65 26.35
CA CYS A 10 -3.84 15.20 25.15
C CYS A 10 -5.01 14.31 24.71
N THR A 11 -6.22 14.86 24.65
CA THR A 11 -7.44 14.15 24.23
C THR A 11 -8.03 14.73 22.95
N THR A 12 -8.72 13.89 22.18
CA THR A 12 -9.43 14.31 20.97
C THR A 12 -10.59 15.25 21.31
N PRO A 13 -10.69 16.45 20.71
CA PRO A 13 -11.78 17.38 20.98
C PRO A 13 -13.16 16.80 20.63
N LYS A 14 -14.07 16.82 21.61
CA LYS A 14 -15.41 16.22 21.49
C LYS A 14 -16.33 16.92 20.47
N HIS A 15 -16.00 18.13 20.04
CA HIS A 15 -16.79 18.91 19.08
C HIS A 15 -16.38 18.67 17.62
N CYS A 16 -15.32 17.89 17.35
CA CYS A 16 -14.81 17.57 16.02
C CYS A 16 -14.86 16.06 15.72
N GLN A 17 -15.91 15.36 16.16
CA GLN A 17 -16.02 13.92 15.93
C GLN A 17 -16.32 13.62 14.47
N ILE A 18 -15.60 12.64 13.91
CA ILE A 18 -15.92 12.10 12.59
C ILE A 18 -17.29 11.40 12.70
N PRO A 19 -18.23 11.66 11.78
CA PRO A 19 -19.52 10.98 11.77
C PRO A 19 -19.36 9.46 11.77
N ALA A 20 -20.32 8.77 12.38
CA ALA A 20 -20.35 7.31 12.38
C ALA A 20 -20.27 6.76 10.95
N VAL A 21 -19.59 5.61 10.80
CA VAL A 21 -19.37 4.97 9.51
C VAL A 21 -20.70 4.77 8.79
N SER A 22 -20.89 5.50 7.69
CA SER A 22 -22.00 5.27 6.77
C SER A 22 -21.70 4.05 5.91
N GLU A 23 -22.72 3.29 5.53
CA GLU A 23 -22.56 2.21 4.57
C GLU A 23 -21.98 2.76 3.25
N CYS A 24 -20.77 2.31 2.91
CA CYS A 24 -20.14 2.68 1.65
C CYS A 24 -21.04 2.20 0.49
N PRO A 25 -21.23 3.00 -0.57
CA PRO A 25 -21.92 2.52 -1.75
C PRO A 25 -21.20 1.28 -2.30
N PRO A 26 -21.93 0.35 -2.94
CA PRO A 26 -21.33 -0.85 -3.51
C PRO A 26 -20.24 -0.47 -4.52
N THR A 27 -19.15 -1.23 -4.52
CA THR A 27 -18.01 -0.98 -5.42
C THR A 27 -18.45 -1.00 -6.88
N PRO A 28 -17.96 -0.07 -7.73
CA PRO A 28 -18.19 -0.13 -9.17
C PRO A 28 -17.77 -1.47 -9.76
N LYS A 29 -18.55 -2.00 -10.70
CA LYS A 29 -18.20 -3.26 -11.39
C LYS A 29 -16.95 -3.04 -12.25
N LYS A 30 -15.94 -3.89 -12.06
CA LYS A 30 -14.75 -3.91 -12.93
C LYS A 30 -15.20 -4.16 -14.38
N LYS A 31 -14.81 -3.28 -15.30
CA LYS A 31 -15.00 -3.52 -16.74
C LYS A 31 -14.30 -4.82 -17.13
N ARG A 32 -14.99 -5.69 -17.87
CA ARG A 32 -14.35 -6.87 -18.44
C ARG A 32 -13.33 -6.37 -19.47
N SER A 33 -12.06 -6.67 -19.24
CA SER A 33 -11.08 -6.57 -20.31
C SER A 33 -11.38 -7.67 -21.32
N ASP A 34 -11.25 -7.38 -22.61
CA ASP A 34 -11.18 -8.42 -23.63
C ASP A 34 -9.86 -9.18 -23.42
N ARG A 35 -9.85 -10.11 -22.46
CA ARG A 35 -8.72 -10.99 -22.15
C ARG A 35 -8.28 -11.87 -23.33
N ARG A 36 -8.97 -11.76 -24.48
CA ARG A 36 -8.65 -12.47 -25.73
C ARG A 36 -7.64 -11.72 -26.60
N ILE A 37 -7.38 -10.44 -26.34
CA ILE A 37 -6.21 -9.79 -26.93
C ILE A 37 -5.04 -10.25 -26.09
N LYS A 38 -4.44 -11.39 -26.47
CA LYS A 38 -3.05 -11.65 -26.12
C LYS A 38 -2.30 -10.43 -26.66
N MET A 39 -1.98 -9.50 -25.77
CA MET A 39 -1.15 -8.37 -26.16
C MET A 39 0.20 -8.97 -26.46
N ASP A 40 0.56 -8.97 -27.74
CA ASP A 40 1.92 -9.28 -28.13
C ASP A 40 2.86 -8.34 -27.35
N PRO A 41 4.06 -8.80 -26.98
CA PRO A 41 5.07 -7.92 -26.42
C PRO A 41 5.22 -6.65 -27.25
N PRO A 42 5.54 -5.50 -26.62
CA PRO A 42 5.84 -4.28 -27.36
C PRO A 42 6.89 -4.56 -28.44
N LYS A 43 6.72 -3.99 -29.64
CA LYS A 43 7.63 -4.22 -30.78
C LYS A 43 9.09 -3.87 -30.46
N SER A 44 9.30 -2.92 -29.56
CA SER A 44 10.62 -2.49 -29.08
C SER A 44 11.18 -3.36 -27.93
N GLY A 45 10.50 -4.43 -27.56
CA GLY A 45 10.76 -5.15 -26.31
C GLY A 45 10.28 -4.37 -25.09
N TYR A 46 10.34 -5.03 -23.93
CA TYR A 46 10.13 -4.38 -22.64
C TYR A 46 11.38 -3.59 -22.24
N PHE A 47 11.22 -2.67 -21.30
CA PHE A 47 12.33 -1.93 -20.73
C PHE A 47 13.31 -2.89 -20.04
N ASN A 48 14.52 -3.00 -20.59
CA ASN A 48 15.61 -3.82 -20.07
C ASN A 48 16.75 -2.90 -19.64
N PRO A 49 16.70 -2.31 -18.43
CA PRO A 49 17.80 -1.50 -17.93
C PRO A 49 19.01 -2.40 -17.65
N PRO A 50 20.23 -1.89 -17.86
CA PRO A 50 21.46 -2.69 -17.81
C PRO A 50 21.79 -3.26 -16.41
N ASP A 51 21.09 -2.82 -15.37
CA ASP A 51 21.27 -3.20 -13.98
C ASP A 51 20.18 -4.15 -13.44
N LEU A 52 19.22 -4.59 -14.27
CA LEU A 52 18.18 -5.53 -13.85
C LEU A 52 18.75 -6.81 -13.25
N ASP A 53 19.79 -7.37 -13.87
CA ASP A 53 20.42 -8.61 -13.43
C ASP A 53 21.14 -8.44 -12.09
N ALA A 54 21.62 -7.24 -11.78
CA ALA A 54 22.27 -6.93 -10.50
C ALA A 54 21.28 -6.99 -9.34
N LEU A 55 20.00 -6.66 -9.57
CA LEU A 55 18.94 -6.77 -8.56
C LEU A 55 18.66 -8.22 -8.18
N PHE A 56 18.77 -9.15 -9.13
CA PHE A 56 18.57 -10.59 -8.90
C PHE A 56 19.84 -11.32 -8.47
N ALA A 57 21.03 -10.75 -8.77
CA ALA A 57 22.31 -11.25 -8.30
C ALA A 57 22.47 -11.12 -6.78
N ILE A 58 21.72 -10.20 -6.16
CA ILE A 58 21.47 -10.19 -4.72
C ILE A 58 20.50 -11.35 -4.46
N GLY A 59 21.06 -12.56 -4.33
CA GLY A 59 20.28 -13.77 -4.15
C GLY A 59 19.20 -13.57 -3.09
N TYR A 60 17.98 -14.05 -3.36
CA TYR A 60 16.92 -14.17 -2.36
C TYR A 60 17.55 -14.70 -1.08
N ARG A 61 17.62 -13.89 -0.01
CA ARG A 61 18.06 -14.40 1.28
C ARG A 61 17.08 -15.50 1.65
N ALA A 62 17.50 -16.75 1.52
CA ALA A 62 16.78 -17.89 2.04
C ALA A 62 16.83 -17.76 3.57
N GLY A 63 15.79 -17.15 4.15
CA GLY A 63 15.68 -16.83 5.57
C GLY A 63 15.88 -15.33 5.84
N ALA A 64 15.06 -14.65 6.63
CA ALA A 64 14.19 -15.14 7.70
C ALA A 64 12.97 -14.24 7.88
N CYS A 65 11.78 -14.84 7.95
CA CYS A 65 10.80 -14.37 8.92
C CYS A 65 11.28 -14.89 10.27
N VAL A 66 11.50 -13.99 11.23
CA VAL A 66 11.49 -14.30 12.66
C VAL A 66 10.16 -13.82 13.20
#